data_AF-A0A068S9J2-F1
#
_entry.id   AF-A0A068S9J2-F1
#
_cell.length_a   1.000
_cell.length_b   1.000
_cell.length_c   1.000
_cell.angle_alpha   90.00
_cell.angle_beta   90.00
_cell.angle_gamma   90.00
#
_symmetry.space_group_name_H-M   'P 1'
#
loop_
_entity.id
_entity.type
_entity.pdbx_description
1 polymer ?
#
loop_
_entity_poly.entity_id
_entity_poly.type
_entity_poly.pdbx_seq_one_letter_code
_entity_poly.pdbx_strand_id
1 'polypeptide(L)'
;MSESQIQVLYTPGAPQDFIMSFAERADKQGAEITQPMLFDQEEGLIGFEMRVADDCTFLGEFLQNGIMPFLVKVKPVGEVSERVEIFIQEVQDNLRAIGAN
;
A
#
# COMPACT_ATOMS: atom_id res chain seq x y z
N MET A 1 21.14 -0.65 -1.06
CA MET A 1 19.86 -1.11 -1.61
C MET A 1 18.97 0.11 -1.71
N SER A 2 18.23 0.30 -2.80
CA SER A 2 17.34 1.46 -2.92
C SER A 2 16.04 1.14 -2.17
N GLU A 3 15.68 1.97 -1.20
CA GLU A 3 14.41 1.86 -0.49
C GLU A 3 13.45 2.92 -1.04
N SER A 4 12.21 2.51 -1.27
CA SER A 4 11.13 3.37 -1.76
C SER A 4 10.12 3.60 -0.66
N GLN A 5 9.61 4.83 -0.54
CA GLN A 5 8.62 5.18 0.46
C GLN A 5 7.25 5.37 -0.20
N ILE A 6 6.25 4.65 0.31
CA ILE A 6 4.89 4.63 -0.25
C ILE A 6 3.84 4.75 0.84
N GLN A 7 2.69 5.30 0.47
CA GLN A 7 1.47 5.38 1.28
C GLN A 7 0.44 4.40 0.74
N VAL A 8 -0.20 3.67 1.64
CA VAL A 8 -1.26 2.70 1.36
C VAL A 8 -2.53 3.23 2.01
N LEU A 9 -3.54 3.59 1.21
CA LEU A 9 -4.76 4.27 1.65
C LEU A 9 -6.00 3.40 1.40
N TYR A 10 -6.88 3.33 2.41
CA TYR A 10 -8.05 2.46 2.44
C TYR A 10 -9.37 3.23 2.32
N THR A 11 -10.43 2.51 1.96
CA THR A 11 -11.80 3.05 1.85
C THR A 11 -12.23 3.70 3.16
N PRO A 12 -12.99 4.81 3.11
CA PRO A 12 -13.60 5.37 4.30
C PRO A 12 -14.47 4.30 5.00
N GLY A 13 -14.16 3.99 6.26
CA GLY A 13 -14.85 2.96 7.03
C GLY A 13 -14.26 1.55 6.94
N ALA A 14 -13.11 1.36 6.27
CA ALA A 14 -12.32 0.13 6.41
C ALA A 14 -12.06 -0.13 7.91
N PRO A 15 -12.28 -1.36 8.42
CA PRO A 15 -12.11 -1.66 9.84
C PRO A 15 -10.69 -1.33 10.30
N GLN A 16 -10.55 -0.63 11.42
CA GLN A 16 -9.23 -0.23 11.90
C GLN A 16 -8.33 -1.46 12.18
N ASP A 17 -8.89 -2.51 12.76
CA ASP A 17 -8.18 -3.78 13.01
C ASP A 17 -7.65 -4.42 11.73
N PHE A 18 -8.37 -4.23 10.62
CA PHE A 18 -7.95 -4.71 9.32
C PHE A 18 -6.72 -3.93 8.81
N ILE A 19 -6.76 -2.59 8.90
CA ILE A 19 -5.64 -1.73 8.50
C ILE A 19 -4.40 -2.05 9.34
N MET A 20 -4.57 -2.20 10.66
CA MET A 20 -3.49 -2.55 11.58
C MET A 20 -2.91 -3.93 11.28
N SER A 21 -3.76 -4.96 11.11
CA SER A 21 -3.32 -6.31 10.77
C SER A 21 -2.56 -6.36 9.44
N PHE A 22 -2.98 -5.55 8.46
CA PHE A 22 -2.27 -5.45 7.19
C PHE A 22 -0.91 -4.78 7.35
N ALA A 23 -0.83 -3.66 8.09
CA ALA A 23 0.43 -2.99 8.38
C ALA A 23 1.41 -3.92 9.11
N GLU A 24 0.93 -4.68 10.11
CA GLU A 24 1.74 -5.69 10.82
C GLU A 24 2.25 -6.80 9.89
N ARG A 25 1.44 -7.23 8.91
CA ARG A 25 1.87 -8.23 7.94
C ARG A 25 2.95 -7.65 7.01
N ALA A 26 2.79 -6.42 6.55
CA ALA A 26 3.79 -5.74 5.74
C ALA A 26 5.12 -5.62 6.50
N ASP A 27 5.08 -5.23 7.76
CA ASP A 27 6.24 -5.15 8.65
C ASP A 27 6.97 -6.50 8.76
N LYS A 28 6.22 -7.57 9.04
CA LYS A 28 6.76 -8.95 9.12
C LYS A 28 7.34 -9.47 7.81
N GLN A 29 7.00 -8.85 6.68
CA GLN A 29 7.41 -9.27 5.33
C GLN A 29 8.49 -8.36 4.72
N GLY A 30 9.11 -7.53 5.56
CA GLY A 30 10.27 -6.72 5.19
C GLY A 30 9.94 -5.33 4.67
N ALA A 31 8.69 -4.87 4.79
CA ALA A 31 8.41 -3.44 4.73
C ALA A 31 8.74 -2.82 6.09
N GLU A 32 9.17 -1.57 6.15
CA GLU A 32 9.31 -0.82 7.41
C GLU A 32 8.13 0.14 7.52
N ILE A 33 7.26 -0.03 8.52
CA ILE A 33 6.14 0.91 8.74
C ILE A 33 6.68 2.19 9.38
N THR A 34 6.75 3.28 8.62
CA THR A 34 7.21 4.58 9.11
C THR A 34 6.09 5.36 9.81
N GLN A 35 4.84 5.14 9.39
CA GLN A 35 3.67 5.75 10.01
C GLN A 35 2.48 4.78 9.97
N PRO A 36 2.11 4.12 11.08
CA PRO A 36 1.04 3.11 11.10
C PRO A 36 -0.37 3.71 10.98
N MET A 37 -0.50 5.04 11.12
CA MET A 37 -1.75 5.75 10.97
C MET A 37 -1.52 7.07 10.25
N LEU A 38 -1.90 7.09 8.98
CA LEU A 38 -1.90 8.25 8.11
C LEU A 38 -3.34 8.63 7.77
N PHE A 39 -3.64 9.92 7.78
CA PHE A 39 -4.93 10.43 7.34
C PHE A 39 -4.73 11.43 6.21
N ASP A 40 -5.24 11.08 5.03
CA ASP A 40 -5.32 11.95 3.87
C ASP A 40 -6.58 12.82 4.01
N GLN A 41 -6.40 14.08 4.43
CA GLN A 41 -7.51 15.01 4.67
C GLN A 41 -8.26 15.40 3.40
N GLU A 42 -7.58 15.41 2.24
CA GLU A 42 -8.17 15.83 0.97
C GLU A 42 -9.15 14.78 0.46
N GLU A 43 -8.77 13.51 0.55
CA GLU A 43 -9.58 12.38 0.07
C GLU A 43 -10.40 11.71 1.19
N GLY A 44 -10.18 12.08 2.46
CA GLY A 44 -10.84 11.48 3.62
C GLY A 44 -10.44 10.02 3.85
N LEU A 45 -9.23 9.63 3.45
CA LEU A 45 -8.74 8.25 3.51
C LEU A 45 -7.84 8.02 4.72
N ILE A 46 -7.92 6.83 5.30
CA ILE A 46 -7.04 6.38 6.37
C ILE A 46 -6.11 5.31 5.80
N GLY A 47 -4.88 5.27 6.29
CA GLY A 47 -3.94 4.25 5.89
C GLY A 47 -2.67 4.29 6.70
N PHE A 48 -1.57 3.93 6.05
CA PHE A 48 -0.25 3.97 6.66
C PHE A 48 0.80 4.26 5.60
N GLU A 49 1.99 4.60 6.07
CA GLU A 49 3.17 4.83 5.27
C GLU A 49 4.24 3.79 5.61
N MET A 50 4.95 3.33 4.57
CA MET A 50 6.00 2.35 4.72
C MET A 50 7.16 2.58 3.76
N ARG A 51 8.34 2.12 4.15
CA ARG A 51 9.47 1.91 3.24
C ARG A 51 9.52 0.46 2.80
N VAL A 52 9.82 0.26 1.53
CA VAL A 52 9.95 -1.05 0.90
C VAL A 52 11.22 -1.10 0.06
N ALA A 53 12.03 -2.12 0.28
CA ALA A 53 13.15 -2.45 -0.60
C ALA A 53 12.66 -3.24 -1.82
N ASP A 54 13.43 -3.25 -2.91
CA ASP A 54 13.06 -3.97 -4.14
C ASP A 54 12.93 -5.48 -3.94
N ASP A 55 13.61 -6.06 -2.96
CA ASP A 55 13.55 -7.48 -2.60
C ASP A 55 12.54 -7.78 -1.48
N CYS A 56 11.73 -6.78 -1.09
CA CYS A 56 10.72 -6.93 -0.06
C CYS A 56 9.68 -7.99 -0.44
N THR A 57 9.50 -8.99 0.43
CA THR A 57 8.58 -10.11 0.19
C THR A 57 7.13 -9.64 0.13
N PHE A 58 6.80 -8.60 0.90
CA PHE A 58 5.46 -8.01 0.95
C PHE A 58 4.95 -7.58 -0.45
N LEU A 59 5.81 -6.96 -1.27
CA LEU A 59 5.43 -6.51 -2.61
C LEU A 59 5.01 -7.69 -3.50
N GLY A 60 5.72 -8.81 -3.39
CA GLY A 60 5.41 -10.03 -4.14
C GLY A 60 4.12 -10.70 -3.67
N GLU A 61 3.93 -10.81 -2.36
CA GLU A 61 2.74 -11.44 -1.79
C GLU A 61 1.46 -10.64 -2.09
N PHE A 62 1.56 -9.31 -2.07
CA PHE A 62 0.44 -8.43 -2.38
C PHE A 62 -0.14 -8.70 -3.78
N LEU A 63 0.73 -8.88 -4.77
CA LEU A 63 0.32 -9.17 -6.15
C LEU A 63 -0.26 -10.59 -6.30
N GLN A 64 0.26 -11.56 -5.54
CA GLN A 64 -0.18 -12.96 -5.61
C GLN A 64 -1.52 -13.22 -4.92
N ASN A 65 -1.76 -12.61 -3.76
CA ASN A 65 -2.99 -12.79 -2.98
C ASN A 65 -4.16 -11.92 -3.48
N GLY A 66 -3.90 -11.04 -4.45
CA GLY A 66 -4.87 -10.13 -5.01
C GLY A 66 -5.07 -8.86 -4.17
N ILE A 67 -5.75 -7.89 -4.78
CA ILE A 67 -5.98 -6.59 -4.16
C ILE A 67 -7.11 -6.69 -3.16
N MET A 68 -6.85 -6.24 -1.94
CA MET A 68 -7.85 -6.20 -0.87
C MET A 68 -8.99 -5.23 -1.23
N PRO A 69 -10.27 -5.59 -1.01
CA PRO A 69 -11.42 -4.76 -1.41
C PRO A 69 -11.51 -3.43 -0.65
N PHE A 70 -10.76 -3.29 0.43
CA PHE A 70 -10.67 -2.06 1.22
C PHE A 70 -9.55 -1.13 0.75
N LEU A 71 -8.65 -1.56 -0.14
CA LEU A 71 -7.58 -0.70 -0.63
C LEU A 71 -8.12 0.24 -1.70
N VAL A 72 -7.76 1.53 -1.63
CA VAL A 72 -8.21 2.56 -2.60
C VAL A 72 -7.05 3.16 -3.37
N LYS A 73 -5.87 3.25 -2.76
CA LYS A 73 -4.75 3.92 -3.41
C LYS A 73 -3.41 3.51 -2.82
N VAL A 74 -2.41 3.46 -3.69
CA VAL A 74 -1.00 3.46 -3.30
C VAL A 74 -0.34 4.66 -3.96
N LYS A 75 0.36 5.51 -3.17
CA LYS A 75 1.03 6.72 -3.64
C LYS A 75 2.52 6.67 -3.27
N PRO A 76 3.44 7.13 -4.14
CA PRO A 76 4.82 7.39 -3.74
C PRO A 76 4.91 8.65 -2.85
N VAL A 77 5.80 8.65 -1.86
CA VAL A 77 6.10 9.81 -1.00
C VAL A 77 7.31 10.61 -1.52
N GLY A 78 8.02 10.05 -2.50
CA GLY A 78 9.18 10.65 -3.14
C GLY A 78 9.60 9.84 -4.36
N GLU A 79 10.89 9.89 -4.71
CA GLU A 79 11.44 9.01 -5.74
C GLU A 79 11.35 7.55 -5.27
N VAL A 80 10.89 6.67 -6.16
CA VAL A 80 10.76 5.24 -5.92
C VAL A 80 11.50 4.48 -7.01
N SER A 81 11.87 3.24 -6.74
CA SER A 81 12.48 2.36 -7.74
C SER A 81 11.48 2.00 -8.84
N GLU A 82 12.00 1.63 -10.01
CA GLU A 82 11.19 1.14 -11.14
C GLU A 82 10.27 -0.02 -10.73
N ARG A 83 10.76 -0.94 -9.88
CA ARG A 83 9.96 -2.07 -9.39
C ARG A 83 8.77 -1.61 -8.55
N VAL A 84 8.98 -0.64 -7.66
CA VAL A 84 7.91 -0.11 -6.81
C VAL A 84 6.95 0.74 -7.64
N GLU A 85 7.43 1.45 -8.65
CA GLU A 85 6.59 2.16 -9.61
C GLU A 85 5.67 1.21 -10.38
N ILE A 86 6.21 0.09 -10.90
CA ILE A 86 5.40 -0.97 -11.54
C ILE A 86 4.35 -1.51 -10.58
N PHE A 87 4.73 -1.80 -9.33
CA PHE A 87 3.80 -2.25 -8.29
C PHE A 87 2.65 -1.24 -8.07
N ILE A 88 2.98 0.03 -7.89
CA ILE A 88 1.97 1.09 -7.71
C ILE A 88 1.02 1.13 -8.90
N GLN A 89 1.54 1.06 -10.12
CA GLN A 89 0.76 1.11 -11.34
C GLN A 89 -0.17 -0.11 -11.47
N GLU A 90 0.32 -1.32 -11.23
CA GLU A 90 -0.48 -2.54 -11.24
C GLU A 90 -1.61 -2.48 -10.21
N VAL A 91 -1.32 -1.96 -9.01
CA VAL A 91 -2.34 -1.77 -7.98
C VAL A 91 -3.43 -0.80 -8.45
N GLN A 92 -3.04 0.34 -9.00
CA GLN A 92 -3.97 1.35 -9.47
C GLN A 92 -4.82 0.86 -10.65
N ASP A 93 -4.25 0.10 -11.59
CA ASP A 93 -4.97 -0.43 -12.74
C ASP A 93 -5.99 -1.51 -12.35
N ASN A 94 -5.62 -2.39 -11.41
CA ASN A 94 -6.55 -3.37 -10.85
C ASN A 94 -7.69 -2.72 -10.06
N LEU A 95 -7.41 -1.67 -9.27
CA LEU A 95 -8.46 -0.94 -8.55
C LEU A 95 -9.45 -0.26 -9.50
N ARG A 96 -8.95 0.32 -10.60
CA ARG A 96 -9.82 0.86 -11.66
C ARG A 96 -10.68 -0.21 -12.33
N ALA A 97 -10.13 -1.39 -12.58
CA ALA A 97 -10.87 -2.50 -13.16
C ALA A 97 -12.00 -3.00 -12.22
N ILE A 98 -11.77 -2.98 -10.91
CA ILE A 98 -12.78 -3.33 -9.90
C ILE A 98 -13.88 -2.27 -9.80
N GLY A 99 -13.52 -0.98 -9.83
CA GLY A 99 -14.46 0.14 -9.72
C GLY A 99 -15.24 0.50 -10.99
N ALA A 100 -14.93 -0.15 -12.13
CA ALA A 100 -15.61 0.08 -13.41
C ALA A 100 -16.78 -0.90 -13.69
N ASN A 101 -17.07 -1.81 -12.76
CA ASN A 101 -18.25 -2.69 -12.78
C ASN A 101 -19.27 -2.27 -11.72
#